data_AF-A0A1F8TSG7-F1
#
_entry.id   AF-A0A1F8TSG7-F1
#
_cell.length_a   1.000
_cell.length_b   1.000
_cell.length_c   1.000
_cell.angle_alpha   90.00
_cell.angle_beta   90.00
_cell.angle_gamma   90.00
#
_symmetry.space_group_name_H-M   'P 1'
#
loop_
_entity.id
_entity.type
_entity.pdbx_description
1 polymer ?
#
loop_
_entity_poly.entity_id
_entity_poly.type
_entity_poly.pdbx_seq_one_letter_code
_entity_poly.pdbx_strand_id
1 'polypeptide(L)'
;MGFSQGSMMSMSFLLTRPGRIAGIIAQSGYVPLQSGIEVDEAGVKGKPIIMTHGYEDSRMPLDWSHQSRDFLLSQGMDLEYHNFHMDHTITEESLGAIKEWLDKQM
;
A
#
# COMPACT_ATOMS: atom_id res chain seq x y z
N MET A 1 0.17 -8.58 4.05
CA MET A 1 0.66 -7.38 4.77
C MET A 1 2.17 -7.32 4.64
N GLY A 2 2.77 -6.13 4.62
CA GLY A 2 4.23 -6.02 4.63
C GLY A 2 4.71 -4.61 4.93
N PHE A 3 5.94 -4.54 5.47
CA PHE A 3 6.68 -3.31 5.74
C PHE A 3 7.86 -3.19 4.78
N SER A 4 8.15 -1.98 4.29
CA SER A 4 9.29 -1.69 3.41
C SER A 4 9.30 -2.61 2.18
N GLN A 5 10.36 -3.38 1.93
CA GLN A 5 10.39 -4.35 0.83
C GLN A 5 9.24 -5.37 0.87
N GLY A 6 8.78 -5.78 2.06
CA GLY A 6 7.62 -6.66 2.19
C GLY A 6 6.32 -6.02 1.71
N SER A 7 6.20 -4.69 1.86
CA SER A 7 5.08 -3.90 1.31
C SER A 7 5.12 -3.93 -0.22
N MET A 8 6.29 -3.67 -0.82
CA MET A 8 6.49 -3.70 -2.27
C MET A 8 6.12 -5.07 -2.86
N MET A 9 6.59 -6.15 -2.24
CA MET A 9 6.26 -7.52 -2.65
C MET A 9 4.76 -7.81 -2.51
N SER A 10 4.15 -7.41 -1.40
CA SER A 10 2.72 -7.61 -1.14
C SER A 10 1.84 -6.91 -2.19
N MET A 11 2.13 -5.65 -2.50
CA MET A 11 1.41 -4.89 -3.53
C MET A 11 1.63 -5.50 -4.91
N SER A 12 2.86 -5.85 -5.28
CA SER A 12 3.17 -6.47 -6.57
C SER A 12 2.42 -7.80 -6.76
N PHE A 13 2.28 -8.59 -5.70
CA PHE A 13 1.53 -9.84 -5.75
C PHE A 13 0.01 -9.62 -5.89
N LEU A 14 -0.55 -8.62 -5.21
CA LEU A 14 -1.96 -8.24 -5.41
C LEU A 14 -2.20 -7.75 -6.85
N LEU A 15 -1.30 -6.91 -7.38
CA LEU A 15 -1.42 -6.35 -8.72
C LEU A 15 -1.35 -7.40 -9.83
N THR A 16 -0.53 -8.44 -9.65
CA THR A 16 -0.30 -9.49 -10.66
C THR A 16 -1.17 -10.73 -10.46
N ARG A 17 -1.65 -10.99 -9.23
CA ARG A 17 -2.41 -12.20 -8.88
C ARG A 17 -3.60 -11.88 -7.94
N PRO A 18 -4.50 -10.96 -8.31
CA PRO A 18 -5.53 -10.45 -7.42
C PRO A 18 -6.54 -11.51 -6.95
N GLY A 19 -6.74 -12.59 -7.71
CA GLY A 19 -7.62 -13.70 -7.32
C GLY A 19 -7.15 -14.50 -6.09
N ARG A 20 -5.90 -14.30 -5.63
CA ARG A 20 -5.33 -14.98 -4.46
C ARG A 20 -5.33 -14.12 -3.20
N ILE A 21 -5.67 -12.84 -3.31
CA ILE A 21 -5.47 -11.85 -2.25
C ILE A 21 -6.79 -11.11 -2.01
N ALA A 22 -7.22 -11.08 -0.74
CA ALA A 22 -8.44 -10.39 -0.33
C ALA A 22 -8.23 -8.87 -0.22
N GLY A 23 -7.05 -8.45 0.24
CA GLY A 23 -6.63 -7.07 0.38
C GLY A 23 -5.20 -6.97 0.90
N ILE A 24 -4.63 -5.77 0.95
CA ILE A 24 -3.24 -5.55 1.38
C ILE A 24 -3.15 -4.45 2.45
N ILE A 25 -2.30 -4.70 3.44
CA ILE A 25 -1.76 -3.67 4.34
C ILE A 25 -0.32 -3.41 3.90
N ALA A 26 -0.04 -2.19 3.46
CA ALA A 26 1.23 -1.73 2.90
C ALA A 26 1.82 -0.62 3.78
N GLN A 27 2.95 -0.90 4.44
CA GLN A 27 3.56 0.03 5.40
C GLN A 27 4.94 0.48 4.90
N SER A 28 5.16 1.79 4.83
CA SER A 28 6.42 2.43 4.41
C SER A 28 7.04 1.83 3.15
N GLY A 29 6.23 1.67 2.09
CA GLY A 29 6.65 1.05 0.83
C GLY A 29 5.97 1.68 -0.37
N TYR A 30 6.38 1.26 -1.56
CA TYR A 30 5.91 1.82 -2.83
C TYR A 30 5.72 0.71 -3.89
N VAL A 31 5.00 1.01 -4.95
CA VAL A 31 4.88 0.13 -6.13
C VAL A 31 6.08 0.38 -7.04
N PRO A 32 6.91 -0.64 -7.35
CA PRO A 32 8.08 -0.46 -8.20
C PRO A 32 7.68 -0.41 -9.69
N LEU A 33 7.06 0.68 -10.13
CA LEU A 33 6.49 0.84 -11.47
C LEU A 33 7.50 0.58 -12.61
N GLN A 34 8.78 0.89 -12.38
CA GLN A 34 9.85 0.70 -13.36
C GLN A 34 10.26 -0.76 -13.54
N SER A 35 9.76 -1.68 -12.70
CA SER A 35 10.06 -3.11 -12.81
C SER A 35 9.27 -3.84 -13.90
N GLY A 36 8.32 -3.16 -14.56
CA GLY A 36 7.52 -3.75 -15.63
C GLY A 36 6.42 -4.68 -15.11
N ILE A 37 5.86 -4.39 -13.93
CA ILE A 37 4.73 -5.15 -13.37
C ILE A 37 3.55 -5.11 -14.35
N GLU A 38 3.12 -6.30 -14.78
CA GLU A 38 1.88 -6.48 -15.54
C GLU A 38 0.69 -6.56 -14.58
N VAL A 39 -0.19 -5.56 -14.65
CA VAL A 39 -1.36 -5.47 -13.76
C VAL A 39 -2.53 -6.24 -14.37
N ASP A 40 -3.19 -7.08 -13.56
CA ASP A 40 -4.51 -7.60 -13.87
C ASP A 40 -5.57 -6.55 -13.51
N GLU A 41 -5.76 -5.57 -14.41
CA GLU A 41 -6.62 -4.39 -14.20
C GLU A 41 -8.05 -4.76 -13.76
N ALA A 42 -8.62 -5.81 -14.37
CA ALA A 42 -9.97 -6.26 -14.05
C ALA A 42 -10.03 -6.90 -12.66
N GLY A 43 -9.03 -7.69 -12.28
CA GLY A 43 -8.99 -8.39 -11.01
C GLY A 43 -8.67 -7.50 -9.81
N VAL A 44 -7.92 -6.40 -10.00
CA VAL A 44 -7.56 -5.47 -8.90
C VAL A 44 -8.64 -4.47 -8.56
N LYS A 45 -9.57 -4.18 -9.49
CA LYS A 45 -10.61 -3.17 -9.29
C LYS A 45 -11.43 -3.44 -8.02
N GLY A 46 -11.55 -2.43 -7.16
CA GLY A 46 -12.25 -2.50 -5.88
C GLY A 46 -11.57 -3.35 -4.82
N LYS A 47 -10.34 -3.86 -5.06
CA LYS A 47 -9.59 -4.57 -4.01
C LYS A 47 -9.22 -3.58 -2.89
N PRO A 48 -9.51 -3.92 -1.62
CA PRO A 48 -9.20 -3.06 -0.50
C PRO A 48 -7.69 -3.07 -0.22
N ILE A 49 -7.13 -1.89 -0.05
CA ILE A 49 -5.74 -1.68 0.33
C ILE A 49 -5.66 -0.53 1.33
N ILE A 50 -4.88 -0.69 2.39
CA ILE A 50 -4.43 0.41 3.23
C ILE A 50 -2.94 0.62 3.05
N MET A 51 -2.57 1.88 2.85
CA MET A 51 -1.19 2.35 2.81
C MET A 51 -0.91 3.29 3.98
N THR A 52 0.16 3.03 4.73
CA THR A 52 0.69 3.95 5.73
C THR A 52 2.12 4.35 5.39
N HIS A 53 2.48 5.62 5.53
CA HIS A 53 3.82 6.12 5.22
C HIS A 53 4.25 7.26 6.16
N GLY A 54 5.56 7.46 6.31
CA GLY A 54 6.13 8.52 7.13
C GLY A 54 6.38 9.79 6.33
N TYR A 55 6.01 10.97 6.85
CA TYR A 55 6.36 12.25 6.24
C TYR A 55 7.88 12.46 6.16
N GLU A 56 8.60 11.96 7.16
CA GLU A 56 10.04 12.12 7.33
C GLU A 56 10.83 10.88 6.90
N ASP A 57 10.22 9.95 6.16
CA ASP A 57 10.89 8.71 5.72
C ASP A 57 12.11 9.01 4.85
N SER A 58 13.29 8.86 5.45
CA SER A 58 14.59 9.16 4.87
C SER A 58 15.09 8.09 3.90
N ARG A 59 14.49 6.89 3.91
CA ARG A 59 14.87 5.76 3.04
C ARG A 59 13.97 5.65 1.81
N MET A 60 12.70 5.95 1.99
CA MET A 60 11.66 5.89 0.97
C MET A 60 10.95 7.24 0.92
N PRO A 61 11.45 8.19 0.09
CA PRO A 61 10.86 9.52 0.00
C PRO A 61 9.36 9.49 -0.20
N LEU A 62 8.64 10.41 0.47
CA LEU A 62 7.18 10.50 0.45
C LEU A 62 6.61 10.54 -0.97
N ASP A 63 7.30 11.15 -1.92
CA ASP A 63 6.88 11.22 -3.32
C ASP A 63 6.71 9.84 -3.96
N TRP A 64 7.50 8.84 -3.57
CA TRP A 64 7.32 7.46 -4.07
C TRP A 64 6.03 6.84 -3.55
N SER A 65 5.67 7.16 -2.30
CA SER A 65 4.39 6.77 -1.71
C SER A 65 3.22 7.45 -2.43
N HIS A 66 3.34 8.75 -2.73
CA HIS A 66 2.33 9.50 -3.52
C HIS A 66 2.15 8.92 -4.93
N GLN A 67 3.24 8.61 -5.65
CA GLN A 67 3.16 7.99 -6.96
C GLN A 67 2.47 6.62 -6.90
N SER A 68 2.73 5.85 -5.84
CA SER A 68 2.08 4.57 -5.61
C SER A 68 0.59 4.73 -5.33
N ARG A 69 0.21 5.68 -4.48
CA ARG A 69 -1.20 6.03 -4.21
C ARG A 69 -1.93 6.37 -5.49
N ASP A 70 -1.38 7.28 -6.28
CA ASP A 70 -2.03 7.77 -7.51
C ASP A 70 -2.18 6.65 -8.55
N PHE A 71 -1.17 5.80 -8.67
CA PHE A 71 -1.23 4.61 -9.51
C PHE A 71 -2.31 3.63 -9.04
N LEU A 72 -2.36 3.28 -7.76
CA LEU A 72 -3.35 2.32 -7.24
C LEU A 72 -4.78 2.86 -7.39
N LEU A 73 -4.99 4.16 -7.16
CA LEU A 73 -6.26 4.84 -7.44
C LEU A 73 -6.61 4.80 -8.93
N SER A 74 -5.64 4.97 -9.83
CA SER A 74 -5.88 4.89 -11.28
C SER A 74 -6.27 3.49 -11.74
N GLN A 75 -5.89 2.44 -11.00
CA GLN A 75 -6.34 1.05 -11.23
C GLN A 75 -7.76 0.79 -10.67
N GLY A 76 -8.40 1.79 -10.06
CA GLY A 76 -9.74 1.67 -9.48
C GLY A 76 -9.80 0.80 -8.23
N MET A 77 -8.70 0.71 -7.48
CA MET A 77 -8.63 0.01 -6.19
C MET A 77 -9.30 0.83 -5.08
N ASP A 78 -9.76 0.15 -4.03
CA ASP A 78 -10.32 0.79 -2.84
C ASP A 78 -9.19 1.10 -1.85
N LEU A 79 -8.62 2.31 -1.97
CA LEU A 79 -7.42 2.71 -1.23
C LEU A 79 -7.74 3.64 -0.06
N GLU A 80 -7.32 3.20 1.13
CA GLU A 80 -7.20 4.05 2.32
C GLU A 80 -5.73 4.44 2.51
N TYR A 81 -5.41 5.74 2.49
CA TYR A 81 -4.02 6.23 2.55
C TYR A 81 -3.82 7.20 3.70
N HIS A 82 -2.85 6.89 4.56
CA HIS A 82 -2.53 7.68 5.75
C HIS A 82 -1.03 7.98 5.84
N ASN A 83 -0.71 9.21 6.22
CA ASN A 83 0.66 9.62 6.49
C ASN A 83 0.80 10.08 7.94
N PHE A 84 1.96 9.79 8.54
CA PHE A 84 2.23 10.08 9.94
C PHE A 84 3.56 10.80 10.08
N HIS A 85 3.71 11.60 11.14
CA HIS A 85 4.99 12.21 11.51
C HIS A 85 5.92 11.12 12.09
N MET A 86 6.59 10.41 11.20
CA MET A 86 7.51 9.31 11.46
C MET A 86 8.53 9.17 10.32
N ASP A 87 9.72 8.67 10.63
CA ASP A 87 10.73 8.24 9.64
C ASP A 87 10.36 6.84 9.08
N HIS A 88 11.32 6.05 8.61
CA HIS A 88 11.13 4.68 8.13
C HIS A 88 10.84 3.67 9.25
N THR A 89 9.66 3.77 9.88
CA THR A 89 9.25 2.93 11.01
C THR A 89 7.72 2.72 11.07
N ILE A 90 7.24 2.01 12.09
CA ILE A 90 5.83 1.82 12.42
C ILE A 90 5.59 2.42 13.81
N THR A 91 4.54 3.23 13.93
CA THR A 91 4.12 3.85 15.19
C THR A 91 2.78 3.29 15.68
N GLU A 92 2.44 3.54 16.94
CA GLU A 92 1.13 3.18 17.49
C GLU A 92 -0.02 3.83 16.72
N GLU A 93 0.15 5.09 16.30
CA GLU A 93 -0.84 5.82 15.50
C GLU A 93 -1.08 5.13 14.15
N SER A 94 0.00 4.76 13.46
CA SER A 94 -0.09 4.04 12.18
C SER A 94 -0.73 2.65 12.33
N LEU A 95 -0.50 1.96 13.46
CA LEU A 95 -1.15 0.69 13.77
C LEU A 95 -2.64 0.89 14.10
N GLY A 96 -3.01 2.00 14.73
CA GLY A 96 -4.40 2.38 14.98
C GLY A 96 -5.20 2.48 13.69
N ALA A 97 -4.69 3.20 12.69
CA ALA A 97 -5.34 3.29 11.38
C ALA A 97 -5.50 1.91 10.70
N ILE A 98 -4.49 1.05 10.80
CA ILE A 98 -4.56 -0.33 10.27
C ILE A 98 -5.62 -1.15 10.99
N LYS A 99 -5.73 -1.03 12.30
CA LYS A 99 -6.75 -1.71 13.09
C LYS A 99 -8.15 -1.26 12.67
N GLU A 100 -8.38 0.04 12.58
CA GLU A 100 -9.68 0.57 12.14
C GLU A 100 -10.04 0.12 10.73
N TRP A 101 -9.06 0.09 9.82
CA TRP A 101 -9.27 -0.43 8.48
C TRP A 101 -9.63 -1.92 8.50
N LEU A 102 -8.91 -2.74 9.27
CA LEU A 102 -9.19 -4.17 9.41
C LEU A 102 -10.60 -4.43 9.95
N ASP A 103 -11.04 -3.65 10.94
CA ASP A 103 -12.39 -3.76 11.51
C ASP A 103 -13.49 -3.49 10.45
N LYS A 104 -13.21 -2.69 9.42
CA LYS A 104 -14.13 -2.46 8.29
C LYS A 104 -14.14 -3.62 7.27
N GLN A 105 -13.11 -4.47 7.25
CA GLN A 105 -12.99 -5.58 6.29
C GLN A 105 -13.59 -6.90 6.79
N MET A 106 -13.97 -6.97 8.08
CA MET A 106 -14.54 -8.16 8.73
C MET A 106 -16.06 -8.20 8.68
#